data_AF-A0A9D2NTV5-F1
#
_entry.id   AF-A0A9D2NTV5-F1
#
_cell.length_a   1.000
_cell.length_b   1.000
_cell.length_c   1.000
_cell.angle_alpha   90.00
_cell.angle_beta   90.00
_cell.angle_gamma   90.00
#
_symmetry.space_group_name_H-M   'P 1'
#
loop_
_entity.id
_entity.type
_entity.pdbx_description
1 polymer ?
#
loop_
_entity_poly.entity_id
_entity_poly.type
_entity_poly.pdbx_seq_one_letter_code
_entity_poly.pdbx_strand_id
1 'polypeptide(L)'
;MKVIWIILMVLSASISASMRGFEAVGPPLTDEQDGVSVTQEVIPQDDGTLCVRLKVDMEEDIAALQQQAAQADLSQVQLLDPTVVRQRESMHRAASGLWQLHIPMSESAHVIAADTALQISKEKDEICFDVSPWMRGERPLPAQAEYRIDLRRDTAYLSREGYLFQMQSRFAYVSSLQETLPIVKRMVISAPKVRLAQS
;
A
#
# COMPACT_ATOMS: atom_id res chain seq x y z
N MET A 1 -29.59 35.46 31.40
CA MET A 1 -28.84 36.32 30.44
C MET A 1 -27.36 36.29 30.79
N LYS A 2 -26.55 35.86 29.82
CA LYS A 2 -25.08 36.00 29.67
C LYS A 2 -24.19 35.28 30.70
N VAL A 3 -23.97 33.99 30.44
CA VAL A 3 -22.77 33.26 30.85
C VAL A 3 -21.62 33.73 29.95
N ILE A 4 -20.60 34.34 30.54
CA ILE A 4 -19.37 34.73 29.83
C ILE A 4 -18.49 33.47 29.79
N TRP A 5 -18.62 32.71 28.71
CA TRP A 5 -17.64 31.69 28.33
C TRP A 5 -16.45 32.41 27.70
N ILE A 6 -15.39 32.62 28.47
CA ILE A 6 -14.06 32.86 27.92
C ILE A 6 -13.61 31.50 27.38
N ILE A 7 -14.03 31.20 26.14
CA ILE A 7 -13.32 30.21 25.33
C ILE A 7 -11.97 30.86 25.06
N LEU A 8 -11.01 30.47 25.89
CA LEU A 8 -9.60 30.65 25.62
C LEU A 8 -9.35 29.94 24.29
N MET A 9 -9.40 30.71 23.21
CA MET A 9 -8.85 30.35 21.92
C MET A 9 -7.40 29.96 22.17
N VAL A 10 -7.18 28.65 22.31
CA VAL A 10 -5.90 28.04 22.00
C VAL A 10 -5.81 28.07 20.47
N LEU A 11 -5.59 29.27 19.95
CA LEU A 11 -4.88 29.50 18.70
C LEU A 11 -3.44 29.07 18.99
N SER A 12 -3.22 27.76 19.06
CA SER A 12 -1.91 27.18 18.75
C SER A 12 -1.72 27.28 17.25
N ALA A 13 -1.62 28.52 16.76
CA ALA A 13 -0.80 28.78 15.60
C ALA A 13 0.63 28.48 16.04
N SER A 14 0.97 27.19 16.02
CA SER A 14 2.34 26.75 16.05
C SER A 14 2.98 27.33 14.79
N ILE A 15 3.61 28.48 14.94
CA ILE A 15 4.64 28.96 14.03
C ILE A 15 5.79 27.96 14.19
N SER A 16 5.64 26.78 13.59
CA SER A 16 6.74 25.83 13.43
C SER A 16 7.68 26.46 12.42
N ALA A 17 8.86 26.83 12.92
CA ALA A 17 9.99 27.21 12.08
C ALA A 17 10.12 26.21 10.93
N SER A 18 10.11 26.75 9.71
CA SER A 18 10.04 26.00 8.45
C SER A 18 11.21 25.01 8.31
N MET A 19 11.05 23.79 8.82
CA MET A 19 11.63 22.66 8.13
C MET A 19 10.76 22.45 6.89
N ARG A 20 11.36 22.59 5.71
CA ARG A 20 10.69 22.22 4.45
C ARG A 20 10.34 20.73 4.56
N GLY A 21 9.09 20.44 4.94
CA GLY A 21 8.55 19.10 4.97
C GLY A 21 8.23 18.61 3.57
N PHE A 22 8.04 17.30 3.42
CA PHE A 22 7.46 16.74 2.22
C PHE A 22 5.95 16.91 2.24
N GLU A 23 5.34 17.05 1.08
CA GLU A 23 3.89 17.01 0.90
C GLU A 23 3.49 15.97 -0.13
N ALA A 24 2.33 15.34 0.07
CA ALA A 24 1.74 14.42 -0.89
C ALA A 24 1.24 15.19 -2.12
N VAL A 25 1.46 14.63 -3.31
CA VAL A 25 0.98 15.22 -4.57
C VAL A 25 -0.28 14.48 -4.99
N GLY A 26 -1.43 15.09 -4.69
CA GLY A 26 -2.76 14.58 -5.03
C GLY A 26 -3.49 13.91 -3.86
N PRO A 27 -4.72 13.44 -4.11
CA PRO A 27 -5.49 12.69 -3.12
C PRO A 27 -4.90 11.27 -2.90
N PRO A 28 -5.43 10.51 -1.92
CA PRO A 28 -5.15 9.07 -1.83
C PRO A 28 -5.36 8.38 -3.18
N LEU A 29 -4.42 7.51 -3.55
CA LEU A 29 -4.51 6.72 -4.78
C LEU A 29 -5.27 5.43 -4.49
N THR A 30 -6.33 5.17 -5.24
CA THR A 30 -7.06 3.90 -5.21
C THR A 30 -6.99 3.29 -6.60
N ASP A 31 -6.40 2.10 -6.69
CA ASP A 31 -6.48 1.25 -7.87
C ASP A 31 -7.58 0.21 -7.62
N GLU A 32 -8.39 -0.08 -8.66
CA GLU A 32 -9.49 -1.04 -8.60
C GLU A 32 -9.41 -2.04 -9.76
N GLN A 33 -9.62 -3.32 -9.48
CA GLN A 33 -9.64 -4.38 -10.49
C GLN A 33 -10.49 -5.57 -10.00
N ASP A 34 -11.46 -6.00 -10.80
CA ASP A 34 -12.31 -7.18 -10.54
C ASP A 34 -12.90 -7.22 -9.11
N GLY A 35 -13.38 -6.09 -8.58
CA GLY A 35 -13.94 -5.99 -7.23
C GLY A 35 -12.90 -5.99 -6.10
N VAL A 36 -11.60 -5.93 -6.41
CA VAL A 36 -10.51 -5.68 -5.46
C VAL A 36 -10.11 -4.22 -5.53
N SER A 37 -9.91 -3.57 -4.39
CA SER A 37 -9.37 -2.21 -4.30
C SER A 37 -8.15 -2.15 -3.40
N VAL A 38 -7.13 -1.40 -3.84
CA VAL A 38 -5.94 -1.10 -3.04
C VAL A 38 -5.80 0.41 -2.97
N THR A 39 -5.85 0.96 -1.76
CA THR A 39 -5.68 2.39 -1.51
C THR A 39 -4.34 2.65 -0.81
N GLN A 40 -3.65 3.67 -1.27
CA GLN A 40 -2.44 4.22 -0.67
C GLN A 40 -2.64 5.71 -0.38
N GLU A 41 -2.58 6.07 0.90
CA GLU A 41 -2.64 7.44 1.37
C GLU A 41 -1.29 7.84 1.95
N VAL A 42 -0.75 8.98 1.52
CA VAL A 42 0.51 9.53 2.03
C VAL A 42 0.22 10.77 2.87
N ILE A 43 0.65 10.74 4.12
CA ILE A 43 0.33 11.73 5.14
C ILE A 43 1.64 12.35 5.65
N PRO A 44 1.93 13.59 5.26
CA PRO A 44 3.02 14.36 5.84
C PRO A 44 2.94 14.45 7.35
N GLN A 45 4.08 14.32 8.02
CA GLN A 45 4.20 14.47 9.46
C GLN A 45 4.97 15.75 9.81
N ASP A 46 4.70 16.29 10.99
CA ASP A 46 5.33 17.54 11.47
C ASP A 46 6.86 17.42 11.63
N ASP A 47 7.37 16.20 11.81
CA ASP A 47 8.79 15.89 11.93
C ASP A 47 9.52 15.77 10.57
N GLY A 48 8.81 16.00 9.46
CA GLY A 48 9.35 15.93 8.11
C GLY A 48 9.37 14.52 7.50
N THR A 49 8.92 13.50 8.24
CA THR A 49 8.71 12.14 7.72
C THR A 49 7.36 12.03 7.02
N LEU A 50 7.12 10.90 6.36
CA LEU A 50 5.83 10.57 5.76
C LEU A 50 5.27 9.30 6.39
N CYS A 51 3.99 9.32 6.76
CA CYS A 51 3.23 8.12 7.06
C CYS A 51 2.50 7.65 5.80
N VAL A 52 2.59 6.38 5.46
CA VAL A 52 1.86 5.76 4.35
C VAL A 52 0.87 4.77 4.92
N ARG A 53 -0.42 5.01 4.65
CA ARG A 53 -1.50 4.10 4.99
C ARG A 53 -1.86 3.24 3.80
N LEU A 54 -1.88 1.93 4.02
CA LEU A 54 -2.28 0.93 3.06
C LEU A 54 -3.66 0.40 3.45
N LYS A 55 -4.54 0.28 2.47
CA LYS A 55 -5.83 -0.40 2.62
C LYS A 55 -6.03 -1.36 1.45
N VAL A 56 -6.38 -2.60 1.74
CA VAL A 56 -6.87 -3.57 0.76
C VAL A 56 -8.31 -3.91 1.11
N ASP A 57 -9.22 -3.68 0.18
CA ASP A 57 -10.65 -3.98 0.32
C ASP A 57 -11.12 -4.86 -0.84
N MET A 58 -12.22 -5.57 -0.63
CA MET A 58 -12.82 -6.41 -1.66
C MET A 58 -14.34 -6.37 -1.57
N GLU A 59 -14.99 -6.49 -2.72
CA GLU A 59 -16.42 -6.80 -2.78
C GLU A 59 -16.71 -8.16 -2.13
N GLU A 60 -17.93 -8.31 -1.61
CA GLU A 60 -18.35 -9.47 -0.81
C GLU A 60 -18.12 -10.81 -1.54
N ASP A 61 -18.52 -10.88 -2.81
CA ASP A 61 -18.38 -12.09 -3.62
C ASP A 61 -16.90 -12.47 -3.85
N ILE A 62 -16.02 -11.47 -4.01
CA ILE A 62 -14.58 -11.67 -4.21
C ILE A 62 -13.91 -12.07 -2.89
N ALA A 63 -14.32 -11.47 -1.77
CA ALA A 63 -13.86 -11.85 -0.44
C ALA A 63 -14.27 -13.30 -0.11
N ALA A 64 -15.51 -13.69 -0.41
CA ALA A 64 -15.98 -15.06 -0.24
C ALA A 64 -15.18 -16.04 -1.11
N LEU A 65 -14.85 -15.66 -2.35
CA LEU A 65 -13.98 -16.44 -3.23
C LEU A 65 -12.58 -16.65 -2.63
N GLN A 66 -11.98 -15.63 -2.01
CA GLN A 66 -10.67 -15.79 -1.35
C GLN A 66 -10.74 -16.81 -0.21
N GLN A 67 -11.81 -16.75 0.61
CA GLN A 67 -12.00 -17.70 1.72
C GLN A 67 -12.22 -19.12 1.22
N GLN A 68 -12.97 -19.30 0.12
CA GLN A 68 -13.13 -20.61 -0.52
C GLN A 68 -11.79 -21.12 -1.05
N ALA A 69 -11.00 -20.27 -1.70
CA ALA A 69 -9.69 -20.63 -2.21
C ALA A 69 -8.71 -21.00 -1.09
N ALA A 70 -8.83 -20.42 0.10
CA ALA A 70 -8.04 -20.80 1.26
C ALA A 70 -8.23 -22.26 1.71
N GLN A 71 -9.32 -22.90 1.31
CA GLN A 71 -9.58 -24.32 1.57
C GLN A 71 -8.98 -25.24 0.49
N ALA A 72 -8.52 -24.69 -0.63
CA ALA A 72 -7.88 -25.44 -1.70
C ALA A 72 -6.38 -25.65 -1.43
N ASP A 73 -5.76 -26.54 -2.21
CA ASP A 73 -4.30 -26.70 -2.18
C ASP A 73 -3.63 -25.52 -2.90
N LEU A 74 -3.27 -24.49 -2.12
CA LEU A 74 -2.59 -23.29 -2.61
C LEU A 74 -1.16 -23.55 -3.12
N SER A 75 -0.62 -24.77 -2.98
CA SER A 75 0.66 -25.13 -3.61
C SER A 75 0.56 -25.26 -5.13
N GLN A 76 -0.67 -25.44 -5.64
CA GLN A 76 -1.00 -25.50 -7.05
C GLN A 76 -1.90 -24.33 -7.42
N VAL A 77 -1.36 -23.35 -8.14
CA VAL A 77 -2.12 -22.21 -8.66
C VAL A 77 -1.82 -21.98 -10.12
N GLN A 78 -2.81 -21.48 -10.86
CA GLN A 78 -2.65 -21.03 -12.23
C GLN A 78 -2.56 -19.51 -12.28
N LEU A 79 -1.45 -18.96 -12.80
CA LEU A 79 -1.32 -17.52 -12.99
C LEU A 79 -1.96 -17.09 -14.32
N LEU A 80 -2.83 -16.09 -14.25
CA LEU A 80 -3.39 -15.40 -15.40
C LEU A 80 -2.85 -13.96 -15.39
N ASP A 81 -1.71 -13.76 -16.07
CA ASP A 81 -1.11 -12.44 -16.26
C ASP A 81 -1.07 -12.10 -17.76
N PRO A 82 -1.89 -11.14 -18.23
CA PRO A 82 -1.96 -10.78 -19.65
C PRO A 82 -0.68 -10.09 -20.16
N THR A 83 0.23 -9.65 -19.28
CA THR A 83 1.49 -8.98 -19.65
C THR A 83 2.59 -9.98 -20.03
N VAL A 84 2.35 -11.27 -19.83
CA VAL A 84 3.35 -12.33 -20.02
C VAL A 84 3.27 -12.90 -21.44
N VAL A 85 3.77 -12.17 -22.42
CA VAL A 85 4.00 -12.72 -23.77
C VAL A 85 5.33 -13.52 -23.85
N ARG A 86 6.20 -13.51 -22.81
CA ARG A 86 7.54 -14.12 -22.94
C ARG A 86 8.17 -14.85 -21.75
N GLN A 87 7.56 -14.95 -20.57
CA GLN A 87 8.18 -15.69 -19.46
C GLN A 87 7.26 -16.79 -18.94
N ARG A 88 7.66 -18.06 -19.12
CA ARG A 88 7.12 -19.16 -18.31
C ARG A 88 7.50 -18.90 -16.86
N GLU A 89 6.69 -18.18 -16.11
CA GLU A 89 6.80 -18.19 -14.66
C GLU A 89 6.46 -19.59 -14.16
N SER A 90 7.32 -20.17 -13.34
CA SER A 90 7.04 -21.44 -12.67
C SER A 90 5.85 -21.30 -11.74
N MET A 91 4.97 -22.32 -11.65
CA MET A 91 3.81 -22.33 -10.73
C MET A 91 4.17 -21.96 -9.28
N HIS A 92 5.36 -22.36 -8.80
CA HIS A 92 5.85 -21.95 -7.47
C HIS A 92 6.04 -20.43 -7.30
N ARG A 93 6.41 -19.70 -8.36
CA ARG A 93 6.51 -18.23 -8.33
C ARG A 93 5.16 -17.55 -8.44
N ALA A 94 4.17 -18.21 -9.05
CA ALA A 94 2.81 -17.72 -9.11
C ALA A 94 2.12 -17.81 -7.75
N ALA A 95 2.36 -18.90 -7.01
CA ALA A 95 1.89 -19.06 -5.63
C ALA A 95 2.66 -18.16 -4.65
N SER A 96 3.96 -17.93 -4.90
CA SER A 96 4.75 -16.99 -4.10
C SER A 96 4.23 -15.57 -4.31
N GLY A 97 3.65 -14.97 -3.27
CA GLY A 97 3.08 -13.63 -3.32
C GLY A 97 1.56 -13.59 -3.39
N LEU A 98 0.86 -14.74 -3.41
CA LEU A 98 -0.60 -14.75 -3.25
C LEU A 98 -0.98 -14.07 -1.93
N TRP A 99 -1.91 -13.12 -2.00
CA TRP A 99 -2.35 -12.30 -0.87
C TRP A 99 -1.25 -11.45 -0.23
N GLN A 100 -0.22 -11.13 -1.00
CA GLN A 100 0.85 -10.23 -0.58
C GLN A 100 0.86 -9.00 -1.49
N LEU A 101 0.78 -7.81 -0.87
CA LEU A 101 1.02 -6.54 -1.55
C LEU A 101 2.51 -6.22 -1.42
N HIS A 102 3.21 -6.28 -2.55
CA HIS A 102 4.62 -5.96 -2.65
C HIS A 102 4.80 -4.50 -3.08
N ILE A 103 5.60 -3.76 -2.31
CA ILE A 103 5.89 -2.35 -2.49
C ILE A 103 7.41 -2.19 -2.54
N PRO A 104 8.02 -2.25 -3.73
CA PRO A 104 9.45 -2.01 -3.87
C PRO A 104 9.73 -0.52 -3.67
N MET A 105 10.61 -0.20 -2.72
CA MET A 105 10.98 1.16 -2.37
C MET A 105 12.06 1.69 -3.32
N SER A 106 12.07 3.00 -3.51
CA SER A 106 13.21 3.66 -4.15
C SER A 106 14.36 3.82 -3.16
N GLU A 107 15.60 3.94 -3.67
CA GLU A 107 16.81 4.13 -2.84
C GLU A 107 16.77 5.41 -1.98
N SER A 108 15.95 6.39 -2.38
CA SER A 108 15.76 7.64 -1.65
C SER A 108 14.82 7.50 -0.45
N ALA A 109 14.11 6.37 -0.29
CA ALA A 109 13.14 6.16 0.78
C ALA A 109 13.60 5.11 1.79
N HIS A 110 13.63 5.50 3.07
CA HIS A 110 14.08 4.66 4.18
C HIS A 110 12.92 4.39 5.13
N VAL A 111 12.56 3.13 5.33
CA VAL A 111 11.51 2.76 6.28
C VAL A 111 12.04 2.87 7.71
N ILE A 112 11.39 3.70 8.52
CA ILE A 112 11.82 3.99 9.90
C ILE A 112 10.89 3.36 10.95
N ALA A 113 9.65 3.05 10.57
CA ALA A 113 8.68 2.37 11.41
C ALA A 113 7.67 1.63 10.50
N ALA A 114 7.12 0.52 10.96
CA ALA A 114 6.09 -0.22 10.25
C ALA A 114 5.25 -1.04 11.22
N ASP A 115 3.98 -1.23 10.87
CA ASP A 115 3.09 -2.14 11.56
C ASP A 115 3.58 -3.59 11.50
N THR A 116 3.15 -4.40 12.48
CA THR A 116 3.58 -5.80 12.60
C THR A 116 3.08 -6.71 11.49
N ALA A 117 2.05 -6.28 10.74
CA ALA A 117 1.56 -6.99 9.56
C ALA A 117 2.45 -6.78 8.31
N LEU A 118 3.44 -5.87 8.40
CA LEU A 118 4.37 -5.55 7.33
C LEU A 118 5.71 -6.25 7.54
N GLN A 119 6.22 -6.87 6.49
CA GLN A 119 7.58 -7.42 6.45
C GLN A 119 8.47 -6.49 5.60
N ILE A 120 9.63 -6.11 6.12
CA ILE A 120 10.58 -5.25 5.42
C ILE A 120 11.78 -6.10 4.99
N SER A 121 11.97 -6.24 3.68
CA SER A 121 13.15 -6.89 3.11
C SER A 121 14.24 -5.87 2.84
N LYS A 122 15.29 -5.88 3.67
CA LYS A 122 16.47 -5.01 3.48
C LYS A 122 17.34 -5.40 2.28
N GLU A 123 17.26 -6.65 1.83
CA GLU A 123 18.04 -7.13 0.67
C GLU A 123 17.41 -6.72 -0.66
N LYS A 124 16.09 -6.53 -0.68
CA LYS A 124 15.31 -6.22 -1.88
C LYS A 124 14.76 -4.80 -1.89
N ASP A 125 15.03 -4.03 -0.84
CA ASP A 125 14.43 -2.73 -0.57
C ASP A 125 12.91 -2.76 -0.79
N GLU A 126 12.22 -3.74 -0.19
CA GLU A 126 10.80 -4.02 -0.44
C GLU A 126 10.01 -4.11 0.87
N ILE A 127 8.83 -3.51 0.90
CA ILE A 127 7.82 -3.72 1.93
C ILE A 127 6.81 -4.73 1.40
N CYS A 128 6.49 -5.74 2.20
CA CYS A 128 5.47 -6.73 1.90
C CYS A 128 4.37 -6.66 2.95
N PHE A 129 3.15 -6.32 2.53
CA PHE A 129 1.96 -6.43 3.35
C PHE A 129 1.28 -7.77 3.11
N ASP A 130 1.40 -8.67 4.09
CA ASP A 130 0.74 -9.97 4.05
C ASP A 130 -0.71 -9.83 4.53
N VAL A 131 -1.66 -9.89 3.60
CA VAL A 131 -3.09 -9.80 3.89
C VAL A 131 -3.75 -11.17 3.99
N SER A 132 -2.98 -12.26 3.98
CA SER A 132 -3.52 -13.63 4.05
C SER A 132 -4.46 -13.88 5.24
N PRO A 133 -4.25 -13.32 6.46
CA PRO A 133 -5.21 -13.53 7.55
C PRO A 133 -6.61 -13.00 7.23
N TRP A 134 -6.71 -11.90 6.48
CA TRP A 134 -8.00 -11.35 6.05
C TRP A 134 -8.63 -12.20 4.95
N MET A 135 -7.82 -12.66 4.00
CA MET A 135 -8.28 -13.50 2.88
C MET A 135 -8.77 -14.87 3.33
N ARG A 136 -8.23 -15.39 4.44
CA ARG A 136 -8.67 -16.63 5.09
C ARG A 136 -9.90 -16.45 5.99
N GLY A 137 -10.38 -15.22 6.18
CA GLY A 137 -11.49 -14.93 7.09
C GLY A 137 -11.11 -14.91 8.58
N GLU A 138 -9.82 -14.90 8.91
CA GLU A 138 -9.33 -14.79 10.30
C GLU A 138 -9.50 -13.36 10.84
N ARG A 139 -9.61 -12.37 9.95
CA ARG A 139 -9.81 -10.95 10.25
C ARG A 139 -10.85 -10.32 9.31
N PRO A 140 -11.65 -9.36 9.78
CA PRO A 140 -12.60 -8.66 8.92
C PRO A 140 -11.88 -7.73 7.95
N LEU A 141 -12.29 -7.74 6.67
CA LEU A 141 -11.91 -6.71 5.72
C LEU A 141 -12.53 -5.36 6.10
N PRO A 142 -11.92 -4.22 5.72
CA PRO A 142 -10.68 -4.10 4.92
C PRO A 142 -9.40 -4.43 5.71
N ALA A 143 -8.39 -4.93 5.02
CA ALA A 143 -7.05 -5.08 5.57
C ALA A 143 -6.32 -3.73 5.58
N GLN A 144 -5.76 -3.33 6.72
CA GLN A 144 -5.08 -2.04 6.88
C GLN A 144 -3.72 -2.23 7.56
N ALA A 145 -2.75 -1.42 7.14
CA ALA A 145 -1.44 -1.33 7.75
C ALA A 145 -0.80 0.03 7.44
N GLU A 146 0.05 0.52 8.34
CA GLU A 146 0.79 1.76 8.18
C GLU A 146 2.30 1.52 8.25
N TYR A 147 3.05 2.32 7.50
CA TYR A 147 4.50 2.44 7.67
C TYR A 147 4.94 3.89 7.55
N ARG A 148 6.06 4.21 8.18
CA ARG A 148 6.68 5.53 8.16
C ARG A 148 7.98 5.48 7.39
N ILE A 149 8.18 6.47 6.52
CA ILE A 149 9.41 6.63 5.75
C ILE A 149 10.05 7.98 6.03
N ASP A 150 11.38 7.98 6.00
CA ASP A 150 12.20 9.16 5.83
C ASP A 150 12.73 9.20 4.40
N LEU A 151 12.65 10.37 3.77
CA LEU A 151 13.12 10.58 2.42
C LEU A 151 14.44 11.34 2.45
N ARG A 152 15.44 10.78 1.79
CA ARG A 152 16.65 11.54 1.47
C ARG A 152 16.23 12.76 0.67
N ARG A 153 16.78 13.93 1.05
CA ARG A 153 16.55 15.19 0.32
C ARG A 153 17.24 15.15 -1.04
N ASP A 154 16.61 14.46 -1.97
CA ASP A 154 16.97 14.44 -3.39
C ASP A 154 16.40 15.67 -4.08
N THR A 155 17.18 16.24 -4.99
CA THR A 155 16.77 17.29 -5.91
C THR A 155 15.54 16.93 -6.74
N ALA A 156 15.30 15.64 -7.01
CA ALA A 156 14.12 15.16 -7.73
C ALA A 156 12.80 15.61 -7.07
N TYR A 157 12.75 15.67 -5.74
CA TYR A 157 11.56 16.09 -5.00
C TYR A 157 11.30 17.60 -5.02
N LEU A 158 12.21 18.42 -5.59
CA LEU A 158 11.98 19.85 -5.80
C LEU A 158 11.00 20.13 -6.95
N SER A 159 10.71 19.12 -7.78
CA SER A 159 9.77 19.23 -8.90
C SER A 159 8.35 19.55 -8.42
N ARG A 160 7.65 20.45 -9.13
CA ARG A 160 6.24 20.77 -8.87
C ARG A 160 5.31 19.58 -9.07
N GLU A 161 5.65 18.71 -10.02
CA GLU A 161 4.93 17.47 -10.34
C GLU A 161 5.14 16.36 -9.29
N GLY A 162 6.10 16.56 -8.37
CA GLY A 162 6.55 15.56 -7.44
C GLY A 162 7.32 14.41 -8.08
N TYR A 163 7.79 13.53 -7.20
CA TYR A 163 8.56 12.35 -7.56
C TYR A 163 8.07 11.15 -6.76
N LEU A 164 8.22 9.96 -7.34
CA LEU A 164 7.86 8.72 -6.70
C LEU A 164 8.90 8.37 -5.64
N PHE A 165 8.47 7.75 -4.55
CA PHE A 165 9.37 7.19 -3.53
C PHE A 165 9.32 5.65 -3.48
N GLN A 166 8.48 5.05 -4.33
CA GLN A 166 8.37 3.61 -4.53
C GLN A 166 8.27 3.32 -6.03
N MET A 167 8.65 2.12 -6.41
CA MET A 167 8.49 1.59 -7.77
C MET A 167 7.07 1.02 -7.94
N GLN A 168 6.80 0.39 -9.08
CA GLN A 168 5.51 -0.24 -9.37
C GLN A 168 5.21 -1.35 -8.36
N SER A 169 4.13 -1.16 -7.60
CA SER A 169 3.65 -2.11 -6.61
C SER A 169 2.74 -3.15 -7.25
N ARG A 170 2.61 -4.32 -6.61
CA ARG A 170 1.79 -5.42 -7.13
C ARG A 170 1.06 -6.16 -6.02
N PHE A 171 -0.17 -6.57 -6.30
CA PHE A 171 -0.98 -7.38 -5.42
C PHE A 171 -1.52 -8.60 -6.17
N ALA A 172 -1.41 -9.80 -5.58
CA ALA A 172 -1.93 -11.02 -6.19
C ALA A 172 -3.14 -11.56 -5.41
N TYR A 173 -4.19 -11.93 -6.14
CA TYR A 173 -5.45 -12.41 -5.58
C TYR A 173 -6.04 -13.52 -6.46
N VAL A 174 -6.95 -14.32 -5.90
CA VAL A 174 -7.66 -15.36 -6.65
C VAL A 174 -8.81 -14.71 -7.43
N SER A 175 -8.83 -14.85 -8.75
CA SER A 175 -9.89 -14.32 -9.59
C SER A 175 -11.01 -15.32 -9.85
N SER A 176 -10.72 -16.62 -9.75
CA SER A 176 -11.70 -17.70 -9.94
C SER A 176 -11.15 -19.04 -9.44
N LEU A 177 -12.02 -20.02 -9.26
CA LEU A 177 -11.69 -21.42 -9.01
C LEU A 177 -12.13 -22.27 -10.21
N GLN A 178 -11.23 -23.10 -10.75
CA GLN A 178 -11.58 -24.14 -11.72
C GLN A 178 -11.57 -25.49 -11.02
N GLU A 179 -12.77 -26.03 -10.77
CA GLU A 179 -12.99 -27.18 -9.88
C GLU A 179 -12.49 -26.87 -8.45
N THR A 180 -11.19 -27.06 -8.21
CA THR A 180 -10.50 -26.72 -6.97
C THR A 180 -9.19 -25.94 -7.20
N LEU A 181 -8.79 -25.73 -8.46
CA LEU A 181 -7.56 -25.03 -8.81
C LEU A 181 -7.76 -23.51 -8.75
N PRO A 182 -7.05 -22.78 -7.88
CA PRO A 182 -7.11 -21.33 -7.84
C PRO A 182 -6.44 -20.70 -9.05
N ILE A 183 -7.17 -19.83 -9.74
CA ILE A 183 -6.63 -18.94 -10.76
C ILE A 183 -6.30 -17.62 -10.10
N VAL A 184 -5.03 -17.24 -10.19
CA VAL A 184 -4.47 -16.04 -9.58
C VAL A 184 -4.30 -14.97 -10.65
N LYS A 185 -4.73 -13.75 -10.35
CA LYS A 185 -4.40 -12.55 -11.13
C LYS A 185 -3.47 -11.65 -10.32
N ARG A 186 -2.73 -10.80 -11.04
CA ARG A 186 -1.94 -9.72 -10.46
C ARG A 186 -2.54 -8.39 -10.84
N MET A 187 -2.68 -7.54 -9.84
CA MET A 187 -3.07 -6.16 -9.95
C MET A 187 -1.81 -5.30 -9.86
N VAL A 188 -1.65 -4.39 -10.81
CA VAL A 188 -0.61 -3.36 -10.78
C VAL A 188 -1.15 -2.17 -10.00
N ILE A 189 -0.39 -1.72 -9.01
CA ILE A 189 -0.80 -0.63 -8.12
C ILE A 189 0.04 0.60 -8.43
N SER A 190 -0.64 1.73 -8.60
CA SER A 190 -0.06 3.03 -8.88
C SER A 190 0.79 3.50 -7.69
N ALA A 191 1.89 4.19 -7.97
CA ALA A 191 2.78 4.69 -6.93
C ALA A 191 2.45 6.16 -6.59
N PRO A 192 2.35 6.53 -5.29
CA PRO A 192 2.11 7.91 -4.89
C PRO A 192 3.32 8.80 -5.14
N LYS A 193 3.05 10.08 -5.42
CA LYS A 193 4.05 11.12 -5.62
C LYS A 193 4.11 12.03 -4.41
N VAL A 194 5.30 12.54 -4.15
CA VAL A 194 5.57 13.52 -3.09
C VAL A 194 6.49 14.61 -3.61
N ARG A 195 6.46 15.77 -2.98
CA ARG A 195 7.39 16.87 -3.28
C ARG A 195 7.81 17.60 -2.02
N LEU A 196 8.90 18.34 -2.09
CA LEU A 196 9.29 19.26 -1.02
C LEU A 196 8.36 20.47 -1.05
N ALA A 197 7.77 20.80 0.11
CA ALA A 197 6.90 21.96 0.25
C ALA A 197 7.66 23.24 -0.14
N GLN A 198 7.10 24.01 -1.08
CA GLN A 198 7.65 25.28 -1.54
C GLN A 198 7.13 26.40 -0.63
N SER A 199 8.06 27.18 -0.08
CA SER A 199 7.77 28.38 0.74
C SER A 199 7.31 29.56 -0.10
#